data_AF-A0A7V4EMT4-F1
#
_entry.id   AF-A0A7V4EMT4-F1
#
_cell.length_a   1.000
_cell.length_b   1.000
_cell.length_c   1.000
_cell.angle_alpha   90.00
_cell.angle_beta   90.00
_cell.angle_gamma   90.00
#
_symmetry.space_group_name_H-M   'P 1'
#
loop_
_entity.id
_entity.type
_entity.pdbx_description
1 polymer ?
#
loop_
_entity_poly.entity_id
_entity_poly.type
_entity_poly.pdbx_seq_one_letter_code
_entity_poly.pdbx_strand_id
1 'polypeptide(L)'
;MSSTSTASACTPDPHRRTHAMAAKENFDYEALHDADSIGEYLKALRKGITRGEIRFASGDDEMILAPSGLLHLSVRARRKGADSTIQIKIMWKEPGSDPAAPDKESLAIS
;
A
#
# COMPACT_ATOMS: atom_id res chain seq x y z
N MET A 1 -52.72 13.26 39.22
CA MET A 1 -51.48 14.01 38.97
C MET A 1 -50.50 13.02 38.36
N SER A 2 -50.29 13.15 37.06
CA SER A 2 -49.54 12.23 36.21
C SER A 2 -48.04 12.47 36.32
N SER A 3 -47.21 11.43 36.26
CA SER A 3 -45.83 11.50 35.76
C SER A 3 -45.25 10.09 35.57
N THR A 4 -45.24 9.62 34.32
CA THR A 4 -44.43 8.47 33.88
C THR A 4 -43.21 9.04 33.15
N SER A 5 -42.02 8.71 33.63
CA SER A 5 -40.74 9.13 33.04
C SER A 5 -40.38 8.17 31.90
N THR A 6 -40.42 8.66 30.67
CA THR A 6 -40.04 7.91 29.47
C THR A 6 -38.52 7.97 29.29
N ALA A 7 -37.87 6.81 29.36
CA ALA A 7 -36.45 6.67 29.03
C ALA A 7 -36.22 6.93 27.53
N SER A 8 -35.34 7.89 27.24
CA SER A 8 -34.97 8.29 25.88
C SER A 8 -34.08 7.23 25.24
N ALA A 9 -34.54 6.65 24.13
CA ALA A 9 -33.76 5.71 23.32
C ALA A 9 -32.63 6.47 22.62
N CYS A 10 -31.38 6.11 22.93
CA CYS A 10 -30.19 6.58 22.23
C CYS A 10 -30.08 5.81 20.90
N THR A 11 -30.50 6.43 19.80
CA THR A 11 -30.31 5.91 18.44
C THR A 11 -28.86 6.15 18.02
N PRO A 12 -28.11 5.14 17.54
CA PRO A 12 -26.78 5.39 17.00
C PRO A 12 -26.89 6.19 15.68
N ASP A 13 -26.17 7.32 15.63
CA ASP A 13 -26.06 8.22 14.49
C ASP A 13 -25.47 7.50 13.24
N PRO A 14 -26.18 7.47 12.10
CA PRO A 14 -25.72 6.80 10.88
C PRO A 14 -24.58 7.53 10.16
N HIS A 15 -24.11 8.68 10.65
CA HIS A 15 -23.05 9.47 10.02
C HIS A 15 -21.67 9.34 10.67
N ARG A 16 -21.42 8.32 11.49
CA ARG A 16 -20.04 7.97 11.86
C ARG A 16 -19.33 7.40 10.63
N ARG A 17 -18.83 8.28 9.76
CA ARG A 17 -17.76 7.97 8.81
C ARG A 17 -16.56 7.56 9.67
N THR A 18 -16.44 6.26 9.92
CA THR A 18 -15.17 5.65 10.25
C THR A 18 -14.25 5.97 9.09
N HIS A 19 -13.41 6.99 9.26
CA HIS A 19 -12.15 7.01 8.56
C HIS A 19 -11.45 5.71 8.97
N ALA A 20 -11.55 4.68 8.12
CA ALA A 20 -10.65 3.55 8.20
C ALA A 20 -9.26 4.15 8.04
N MET A 21 -8.56 4.32 9.17
CA MET A 21 -7.14 4.59 9.18
C MET A 21 -6.52 3.44 8.39
N ALA A 22 -6.06 3.71 7.17
CA ALA A 22 -5.35 2.71 6.38
C ALA A 22 -4.18 2.24 7.24
N ALA A 23 -4.26 1.00 7.71
CA ALA A 23 -3.18 0.39 8.47
C ALA A 23 -1.96 0.40 7.54
N LYS A 24 -0.89 1.04 8.00
CA LYS A 24 0.35 1.12 7.24
C LYS A 24 1.02 -0.25 7.32
N GLU A 25 0.80 -1.08 6.32
CA GLU A 25 1.48 -2.36 6.20
C GLU A 25 2.93 -2.08 5.77
N ASN A 26 3.91 -2.53 6.57
CA ASN A 26 5.33 -2.48 6.22
C ASN A 26 5.84 -3.92 6.13
N PHE A 27 6.70 -4.19 5.15
CA PHE A 27 7.44 -5.44 5.01
C PHE A 27 8.92 -5.11 4.98
N ASP A 28 9.68 -5.66 5.95
CA ASP A 28 11.11 -5.42 6.10
C ASP A 28 11.84 -6.78 6.06
N TYR A 29 12.83 -6.90 5.18
CA TYR A 29 13.69 -8.09 5.05
C TYR A 29 15.14 -7.66 4.84
N GLU A 30 16.05 -8.21 5.65
CA GLU A 30 17.48 -7.92 5.58
C GLU A 30 18.28 -9.23 5.69
N ALA A 31 19.19 -9.44 4.72
CA ALA A 31 20.08 -10.59 4.68
C ALA A 31 21.34 -10.27 3.86
N LEU A 32 22.42 -11.02 4.10
CA LEU A 32 23.65 -10.94 3.33
C LEU A 32 23.64 -12.03 2.25
N HIS A 33 23.86 -11.62 1.00
CA HIS A 33 23.82 -12.47 -0.18
C HIS A 33 24.98 -12.15 -1.12
N ASP A 34 25.33 -13.08 -2.00
CA ASP A 34 26.30 -12.84 -3.08
C ASP A 34 25.68 -12.07 -4.27
N ALA A 35 26.52 -11.66 -5.21
CA ALA A 35 26.10 -10.84 -6.34
C ALA A 35 25.06 -11.53 -7.24
N ASP A 36 25.19 -12.85 -7.43
CA ASP A 36 24.27 -13.63 -8.26
C ASP A 36 22.88 -13.71 -7.62
N SER A 37 22.82 -13.97 -6.31
CA SER A 37 21.58 -13.99 -5.54
C SER A 37 20.90 -12.63 -5.56
N ILE A 38 21.64 -11.53 -5.34
CA ILE A 38 21.12 -10.16 -5.48
C ILE A 38 20.56 -9.92 -6.89
N GLY A 39 21.24 -10.41 -7.94
CA GLY A 39 20.77 -10.34 -9.32
C GLY A 39 19.41 -11.04 -9.53
N GLU A 40 19.22 -12.23 -8.96
CA GLU A 40 17.95 -12.95 -9.06
C GLU A 40 16.81 -12.25 -8.30
N TYR A 41 17.09 -11.63 -7.14
CA TYR A 41 16.10 -10.77 -6.45
C TYR A 41 15.66 -9.59 -7.32
N LEU A 42 16.61 -8.89 -7.96
CA LEU A 42 16.30 -7.76 -8.85
C LEU A 42 15.51 -8.20 -10.09
N LYS A 43 15.79 -9.39 -10.62
CA LYS A 43 15.07 -10.00 -11.75
C LYS A 43 13.64 -10.38 -11.35
N ALA A 44 13.44 -10.90 -10.14
CA ALA A 44 12.10 -11.18 -9.59
C ALA A 44 11.30 -9.88 -9.42
N LEU A 45 11.91 -8.83 -8.86
CA LEU A 45 11.30 -7.50 -8.76
C LEU A 45 10.94 -6.94 -10.14
N ARG A 46 11.84 -7.00 -11.12
CA ARG A 46 11.57 -6.60 -12.51
C ARG A 46 10.34 -7.33 -13.08
N LYS A 47 10.25 -8.64 -12.88
CA LYS A 47 9.12 -9.46 -13.35
C LYS A 47 7.81 -9.04 -12.67
N GLY A 48 7.84 -8.84 -11.35
CA GLY A 48 6.67 -8.40 -10.59
C GLY A 48 6.16 -7.02 -11.03
N ILE A 49 7.06 -6.05 -11.20
CA ILE A 49 6.73 -4.71 -11.70
C ILE A 49 6.11 -4.78 -13.10
N THR A 50 6.69 -5.57 -14.01
CA THR A 50 6.21 -5.69 -15.40
C THR A 50 4.85 -6.39 -15.46
N ARG A 51 4.59 -7.33 -14.55
CA ARG A 51 3.30 -8.03 -14.43
C ARG A 51 2.23 -7.15 -13.75
N GLY A 52 2.62 -6.13 -13.00
CA GLY A 52 1.72 -5.30 -12.19
C GLY A 52 1.39 -5.88 -10.81
N GLU A 53 2.14 -6.89 -10.36
CA GLU A 53 1.92 -7.53 -9.05
C GLU A 53 3.25 -8.04 -8.47
N ILE A 54 3.57 -7.58 -7.27
CA ILE A 54 4.76 -8.02 -6.50
C ILE A 54 4.26 -8.67 -5.21
N ARG A 55 4.70 -9.91 -4.97
CA ARG A 55 4.40 -10.65 -3.73
C ARG A 55 5.67 -10.76 -2.91
N PHE A 56 5.63 -10.25 -1.69
CA PHE A 56 6.65 -10.42 -0.66
C PHE A 56 6.15 -11.46 0.35
N ALA A 57 7.02 -12.39 0.73
CA ALA A 57 6.72 -13.41 1.71
C ALA A 57 7.96 -13.70 2.57
N SER A 58 7.79 -13.74 3.89
CA SER A 58 8.84 -14.10 4.84
C SER A 58 8.23 -14.78 6.07
N GLY A 59 8.51 -16.07 6.25
CA GLY A 59 7.87 -16.85 7.31
C GLY A 59 6.35 -16.89 7.11
N ASP A 60 5.61 -16.38 8.10
CA ASP A 60 4.16 -16.30 8.08
C ASP A 60 3.63 -14.95 7.55
N ASP A 61 4.52 -14.00 7.27
CA ASP A 61 4.14 -12.67 6.76
C ASP A 61 4.11 -12.66 5.23
N GLU A 62 3.02 -12.14 4.68
CA GLU A 62 2.81 -11.96 3.25
C GLU A 62 2.28 -10.57 2.94
N MET A 63 2.77 -9.96 1.86
CA MET A 63 2.30 -8.67 1.35
C MET A 63 2.24 -8.72 -0.18
N ILE A 64 1.15 -8.22 -0.74
CA ILE A 64 0.97 -8.08 -2.19
C ILE A 64 0.86 -6.59 -2.52
N LEU A 65 1.69 -6.13 -3.44
CA LEU A 65 1.65 -4.77 -3.96
C LEU A 65 1.31 -4.76 -5.46
N ALA A 66 0.56 -3.76 -5.91
CA ALA A 66 0.06 -3.64 -7.28
C ALA A 66 0.64 -2.40 -7.99
N PRO A 67 1.92 -2.40 -8.38
CA PRO A 67 2.52 -1.29 -9.10
C PRO A 67 1.77 -1.02 -10.40
N SER A 68 1.20 0.18 -10.51
CA SER A 68 0.36 0.57 -11.65
C SER A 68 0.46 2.07 -11.95
N GLY A 69 0.04 2.45 -13.15
CA GLY A 69 0.05 3.85 -13.59
C GLY A 69 1.47 4.41 -13.71
N LEU A 70 1.66 5.64 -13.19
CA LEU A 70 2.95 6.32 -13.24
C LEU A 70 3.79 5.98 -12.00
N LEU A 71 4.97 5.40 -12.23
CA LEU A 71 5.92 5.06 -11.19
C LEU A 71 7.04 6.10 -11.14
N HIS A 72 7.40 6.56 -9.94
CA HIS A 72 8.59 7.37 -9.70
C HIS A 72 9.74 6.46 -9.29
N LEU A 73 10.81 6.44 -10.10
CA LEU A 73 12.08 5.79 -9.80
C LEU A 73 13.13 6.79 -9.31
N SER A 74 13.75 6.52 -8.17
CA SER A 74 14.93 7.22 -7.67
C SER A 74 16.06 6.22 -7.40
N VAL A 75 17.23 6.47 -7.98
CA VAL A 75 18.43 5.66 -7.78
C VAL A 75 19.52 6.53 -7.17
N ARG A 76 20.11 6.08 -6.06
CA ARG A 76 21.22 6.77 -5.40
C ARG A 76 22.36 5.78 -5.17
N ALA A 77 23.50 6.06 -5.78
CA ALA A 77 24.74 5.33 -5.52
C ALA A 77 25.68 6.17 -4.66
N ARG A 78 26.37 5.53 -3.72
CA ARG A 78 27.42 6.15 -2.90
C ARG A 78 28.60 5.19 -2.77
N ARG A 79 29.79 5.75 -2.69
CA ARG A 79 31.01 5.01 -2.33
C ARG A 79 31.67 5.73 -1.15
N LYS A 80 32.02 5.01 -0.09
CA LYS A 80 32.73 5.54 1.07
C LYS A 80 33.80 4.54 1.48
N GLY A 81 35.07 4.88 1.24
CA GLY A 81 36.18 3.93 1.46
C GLY A 81 36.04 2.70 0.57
N ALA A 82 36.02 1.52 1.18
CA ALA A 82 35.81 0.24 0.51
C ALA A 82 34.33 -0.08 0.25
N ASP A 83 33.40 0.64 0.89
CA ASP A 83 31.98 0.32 0.83
C ASP A 83 31.32 1.00 -0.37
N SER A 84 30.50 0.23 -1.10
CA SER A 84 29.63 0.74 -2.15
C SER A 84 28.19 0.43 -1.81
N THR A 85 27.31 1.42 -1.93
CA THR A 85 25.88 1.29 -1.64
C THR A 85 25.06 1.79 -2.81
N ILE A 86 24.04 1.03 -3.20
CA ILE A 86 23.02 1.44 -4.15
C ILE A 86 21.69 1.40 -3.42
N GLN A 87 20.96 2.51 -3.44
CA GLN A 87 19.59 2.60 -2.96
C GLN A 87 18.67 2.78 -4.16
N ILE A 88 17.69 1.88 -4.31
CA ILE A 88 16.66 1.95 -5.35
C ILE A 88 15.34 2.19 -4.64
N LYS A 89 14.66 3.28 -4.98
CA LYS A 89 13.33 3.61 -4.48
C LYS A 89 12.35 3.69 -5.65
N ILE A 90 11.28 2.92 -5.58
CA ILE A 90 10.18 2.93 -6.54
C ILE A 90 8.93 3.29 -5.78
N MET A 91 8.17 4.27 -6.27
CA MET A 91 6.94 4.74 -5.62
C MET A 91 5.83 4.85 -6.65
N TRP A 92 4.62 4.47 -6.27
CA TRP A 92 3.39 4.67 -7.03
C TRP A 92 2.24 5.00 -6.07
N LYS A 93 1.10 5.40 -6.65
CA LYS A 93 -0.16 5.51 -5.94
C LYS A 93 -0.98 4.26 -6.22
N GLU A 94 -1.59 3.67 -5.19
CA GLU A 94 -2.48 2.52 -5.37
C GLU A 94 -3.77 2.93 -6.10
N PRO A 95 -4.33 2.07 -6.97
CA PRO A 95 -5.62 2.33 -7.61
C PRO A 95 -6.70 2.63 -6.57
N GLY A 96 -7.47 3.70 -6.76
CA GLY A 96 -8.54 4.08 -5.82
C GLY A 96 -8.07 4.80 -4.55
N SER A 97 -6.77 5.06 -4.39
CA SER A 97 -6.22 5.88 -3.31
C SER A 97 -6.28 7.39 -3.58
N ASP A 98 -6.90 7.81 -4.69
CA ASP A 98 -7.11 9.22 -5.00
C ASP A 98 -8.41 9.72 -4.36
N PRO A 99 -8.36 10.56 -3.31
CA PRO A 99 -9.55 11.09 -2.66
C PRO A 99 -10.35 12.06 -3.55
N ALA A 100 -9.86 12.40 -4.74
CA ALA A 100 -10.48 13.34 -5.68
C ALA A 100 -11.15 12.68 -6.89
N ALA A 101 -11.19 11.35 -7.00
CA ALA A 101 -11.95 10.70 -8.06
C ALA A 101 -13.46 10.83 -7.73
N PRO A 102 -14.27 11.55 -8.53
CA PRO A 102 -15.70 11.56 -8.36
C PRO A 102 -16.20 10.12 -8.55
N ASP A 103 -17.00 9.68 -7.61
CA ASP A 103 -17.86 8.51 -7.75
C ASP A 103 -18.50 8.57 -9.13
N LYS A 104 -18.18 7.57 -9.97
CA LYS A 104 -18.92 7.38 -11.22
C LYS A 104 -20.34 7.00 -10.83
N GLU A 105 -21.20 8.00 -10.60
CA GLU A 105 -22.64 7.85 -10.75
C GLU A 105 -22.86 7.42 -12.21
N SER A 106 -23.06 6.11 -12.38
CA SER A 106 -23.54 5.52 -13.61
C SER A 106 -24.97 6.01 -13.80
N LEU A 107 -25.17 7.09 -14.55
CA LEU A 107 -26.49 7.51 -15.00
C LEU A 107 -27.03 6.45 -15.98
N ALA A 108 -27.83 5.52 -15.45
CA ALA A 108 -28.64 4.64 -16.28
C ALA A 108 -29.79 5.48 -16.87
N ILE A 109 -29.75 5.72 -18.18
CA ILE A 109 -30.90 6.26 -18.91
C ILE A 109 -31.67 5.04 -19.42
N SER A 110 -32.94 4.92 -19.00
CA SER A 110 -33.92 3.96 -19.53
C SER A 110 -34.73 4.62 -20.65
#